data_AF-A0A7G8H4X7-F1
#
_entry.id   AF-A0A7G8H4X7-F1
#
_cell.length_a   1.000
_cell.length_b   1.000
_cell.length_c   1.000
_cell.angle_alpha   90.00
_cell.angle_beta   90.00
_cell.angle_gamma   90.00
#
_symmetry.space_group_name_H-M   'P 1'
#
loop_
_entity.id
_entity.type
_entity.pdbx_description
1 polymer ?
#
loop_
_entity_poly.entity_id
_entity_poly.type
_entity_poly.pdbx_seq_one_letter_code
_entity_poly.pdbx_strand_id
1 'polypeptide(L)'
;MDRLQQLIFSFYREDPELQDRLEPLRSCRMRRSWGSIRIECIDDAHLEELSGLVADLRLPLAALGMGRQIVLRVPGSRQRAYPMHVPFHTDQLA
;
A
#
# COMPACT_ATOMS: atom_id res chain seq x y z
N MET A 1 11.54 11.13 -6.24
CA MET A 1 10.48 10.19 -5.82
C MET A 1 10.57 8.93 -6.66
N ASP A 2 10.23 7.78 -6.08
CA ASP A 2 10.17 6.50 -6.81
C ASP A 2 9.01 6.52 -7.84
N ARG A 3 9.18 5.83 -8.98
CA ARG A 3 8.18 5.81 -10.07
C ARG A 3 6.83 5.24 -9.60
N LEU A 4 6.85 4.29 -8.66
CA LEU A 4 5.62 3.70 -8.14
C LEU A 4 4.83 4.69 -7.27
N GLN A 5 5.53 5.46 -6.44
CA GLN A 5 4.91 6.53 -5.66
C GLN A 5 4.26 7.56 -6.57
N GLN A 6 4.98 8.00 -7.62
CA GLN A 6 4.42 8.96 -8.58
C GLN A 6 3.12 8.47 -9.21
N LEU A 7 3.03 7.17 -9.54
CA LEU A 7 1.81 6.59 -10.12
C LEU A 7 0.67 6.55 -9.11
N ILE A 8 0.95 6.26 -7.84
CA ILE A 8 -0.06 6.29 -6.77
C ILE A 8 -0.59 7.71 -6.55
N PHE A 9 0.29 8.70 -6.41
CA PHE A 9 -0.14 10.11 -6.27
C PHE A 9 -0.88 10.61 -7.51
N SER A 10 -0.43 10.23 -8.71
CA SER A 10 -1.10 10.62 -9.96
C SER A 10 -2.49 10.01 -10.11
N PHE A 11 -2.73 8.85 -9.51
CA PHE A 11 -4.06 8.23 -9.49
C PHE A 11 -5.08 9.12 -8.75
N TYR A 12 -4.65 9.77 -7.67
CA TYR A 12 -5.46 10.68 -6.86
C TYR A 12 -5.33 12.15 -7.26
N ARG A 13 -4.88 12.45 -8.49
CA ARG A 13 -4.62 13.84 -8.93
C ARG A 13 -5.81 14.80 -8.74
N GLU A 14 -7.04 14.28 -8.79
CA GLU A 14 -8.29 15.05 -8.70
C GLU A 14 -8.88 15.04 -7.27
N ASP A 15 -8.23 14.35 -6.33
CA ASP A 15 -8.62 14.27 -4.92
C ASP A 15 -7.45 14.70 -4.02
N PRO A 16 -7.32 16.01 -3.72
CA PRO A 16 -6.21 16.54 -2.94
C PRO A 16 -6.22 16.05 -1.49
N GLU A 17 -7.40 15.80 -0.90
CA GLU A 17 -7.50 15.29 0.48
C GLU A 17 -6.90 13.89 0.59
N LEU A 18 -7.14 13.01 -0.40
CA LEU A 18 -6.51 11.70 -0.44
C LEU A 18 -5.00 11.77 -0.71
N GLN A 19 -4.54 12.73 -1.52
CA GLN A 19 -3.09 12.92 -1.70
C GLN A 19 -2.40 13.35 -0.41
N ASP A 20 -3.03 14.23 0.37
CA ASP A 20 -2.48 14.69 1.65
C ASP A 20 -2.45 13.55 2.67
N ARG A 21 -3.46 12.68 2.70
CA ARG A 21 -3.43 11.47 3.55
C ARG A 21 -2.31 10.50 3.19
N LEU A 22 -1.89 10.47 1.93
CA LEU A 22 -0.81 9.62 1.44
C LEU A 22 0.59 10.25 1.63
N GLU A 23 0.70 11.42 2.26
CA GLU A 23 1.96 12.09 2.55
C GLU A 23 3.01 11.20 3.24
N PRO A 24 2.67 10.31 4.20
CA PRO A 24 3.64 9.40 4.82
C PRO A 24 4.38 8.50 3.80
N LEU A 25 3.71 8.15 2.69
CA LEU A 25 4.27 7.33 1.62
C LEU A 25 5.48 7.99 0.94
N ARG A 26 5.61 9.31 1.00
CA ARG A 26 6.71 10.06 0.37
C ARG A 26 8.07 9.73 0.97
N SER A 27 8.09 9.39 2.25
CA SER A 27 9.32 9.03 2.99
C SER A 27 9.70 7.55 2.82
N CYS A 28 8.80 6.74 2.27
CA CYS A 28 9.00 5.31 2.11
C CYS A 28 9.92 4.99 0.92
N ARG A 29 10.53 3.80 0.95
CA ARG A 29 11.09 3.18 -0.26
C ARG A 29 10.16 2.09 -0.75
N MET A 30 9.70 2.19 -1.99
CA MET A 30 8.86 1.17 -2.58
C MET A 30 9.64 0.29 -3.55
N ARG A 31 9.35 -1.01 -3.53
CA ARG A 31 9.94 -2.01 -4.43
C ARG A 31 8.85 -2.95 -4.93
N ARG A 32 8.81 -3.16 -6.24
CA ARG A 32 7.99 -4.22 -6.83
C ARG A 32 8.81 -5.50 -6.91
N SER A 33 8.21 -6.59 -6.46
CA SER A 33 8.70 -7.96 -6.64
C SER A 33 7.56 -8.81 -7.21
N TRP A 34 7.84 -10.05 -7.61
CA TRP A 34 6.83 -10.86 -8.30
C TRP A 34 5.59 -11.06 -7.44
N GLY A 35 4.49 -10.41 -7.84
CA GLY A 35 3.20 -10.47 -7.15
C GLY A 35 3.09 -9.62 -5.87
N SER A 36 4.11 -8.86 -5.47
CA SER A 36 4.08 -8.06 -4.25
C SER A 36 4.65 -6.66 -4.42
N ILE A 37 4.03 -5.68 -3.77
CA ILE A 37 4.56 -4.33 -3.61
C ILE A 37 5.09 -4.20 -2.19
N ARG A 38 6.42 -4.13 -2.03
CA ARG A 38 7.06 -3.92 -0.73
C ARG A 38 7.24 -2.43 -0.47
N ILE A 39 6.89 -1.99 0.73
CA ILE A 39 7.04 -0.63 1.21
C ILE A 39 7.89 -0.70 2.48
N GLU A 40 9.08 -0.09 2.42
CA GLU A 40 9.98 0.01 3.55
C GLU A 40 9.53 1.19 4.43
N CYS A 41 9.06 0.84 5.63
CA CYS A 41 8.69 1.76 6.70
C CYS A 41 9.95 2.17 7.47
N ILE A 42 9.91 3.34 8.09
CA ILE A 42 11.04 3.89 8.86
C ILE A 42 11.18 3.15 10.18
N ASP A 43 10.08 3.02 10.91
CA ASP A 43 9.98 2.36 12.21
C ASP A 43 8.59 1.73 12.39
N ASP A 44 8.35 1.15 13.57
CA ASP A 44 7.09 0.50 13.89
C ASP A 44 5.90 1.50 13.95
N ALA A 45 6.14 2.76 14.34
CA ALA A 45 5.08 3.78 14.35
C ALA A 45 4.62 4.11 12.93
N HIS A 46 5.57 4.30 12.02
CA HIS A 46 5.31 4.52 10.61
C HIS A 46 4.67 3.29 9.94
N LEU A 47 5.00 2.07 10.41
CA LEU A 47 4.32 0.85 9.97
C LEU A 47 2.83 0.85 10.37
N GLU A 48 2.47 1.28 11.58
CA GLU A 48 1.07 1.37 12.00
C GLU A 48 0.32 2.45 11.19
N GLU A 49 0.93 3.61 10.99
CA GLU A 49 0.37 4.69 10.18
C GLU A 49 0.07 4.22 8.74
N LEU A 50 1.06 3.63 8.06
CA LEU A 50 0.88 3.08 6.71
C LEU A 50 -0.09 1.90 6.67
N SER A 51 -0.21 1.15 7.76
CA SER A 51 -1.21 0.08 7.87
C SER A 51 -2.63 0.64 7.78
N GLY A 52 -2.87 1.83 8.33
CA GLY A 52 -4.15 2.55 8.20
C GLY A 52 -4.46 2.99 6.77
N LEU A 53 -3.43 3.23 5.96
CA LEU A 53 -3.56 3.70 4.57
C LEU A 53 -3.65 2.56 3.54
N VAL A 54 -3.58 1.29 3.96
CA VAL A 54 -3.59 0.14 3.04
C VAL A 54 -4.84 0.12 2.15
N ALA A 55 -6.00 0.55 2.67
CA ALA A 55 -7.22 0.62 1.88
C ALA A 55 -7.08 1.61 0.71
N ASP A 56 -6.52 2.78 0.97
CA ASP A 56 -6.25 3.82 -0.03
C ASP A 56 -5.14 3.41 -0.99
N LEU A 57 -4.20 2.54 -0.58
CA LEU A 57 -3.17 2.00 -1.47
C LEU A 57 -3.69 0.87 -2.37
N ARG A 58 -4.70 0.12 -1.95
CA ARG A 58 -5.23 -1.02 -2.73
C ARG A 58 -5.83 -0.56 -4.05
N LEU A 59 -6.63 0.50 -4.04
CA LEU A 59 -7.33 0.98 -5.22
C LEU A 59 -6.39 1.32 -6.39
N PRO A 60 -5.38 2.20 -6.24
CA PRO A 60 -4.45 2.53 -7.32
C PRO A 60 -3.63 1.31 -7.73
N LEU A 61 -3.15 0.50 -6.79
CA LEU A 61 -2.31 -0.65 -7.10
C LEU A 61 -3.07 -1.75 -7.84
N ALA A 62 -4.36 -1.93 -7.54
CA ALA A 62 -5.25 -2.83 -8.28
C ALA A 62 -5.57 -2.29 -9.67
N ALA A 63 -5.94 -1.01 -9.79
CA ALA A 63 -6.24 -0.37 -11.08
C ALA A 63 -5.04 -0.39 -12.04
N LEU A 64 -3.82 -0.30 -11.50
CA LEU A 64 -2.57 -0.37 -12.26
C LEU A 64 -2.07 -1.81 -12.51
N GLY A 65 -2.76 -2.84 -12.00
CA GLY A 65 -2.35 -4.25 -12.15
C GLY A 65 -1.00 -4.58 -11.50
N MET A 66 -0.66 -3.94 -10.39
CA MET A 66 0.71 -3.91 -9.87
C MET A 66 1.08 -5.04 -8.89
N GLY A 67 0.17 -5.93 -8.53
CA GLY A 67 0.51 -7.09 -7.71
C GLY A 67 -0.71 -7.78 -7.15
N ARG A 68 -0.49 -8.70 -6.22
CA ARG A 68 -1.53 -9.43 -5.49
C ARG A 68 -1.53 -9.07 -3.99
N GLN A 69 -0.45 -8.48 -3.49
CA GLN A 69 -0.30 -8.11 -2.08
C GLN A 69 0.59 -6.89 -1.88
N ILE A 70 0.35 -6.17 -0.79
CA ILE A 70 1.16 -5.06 -0.28
C ILE A 70 1.89 -5.58 0.95
N VAL A 71 3.20 -5.38 1.02
CA VAL A 71 4.04 -5.82 2.15
C VAL A 71 4.68 -4.60 2.79
N LEU A 72 4.23 -4.24 3.99
CA LEU A 72 4.87 -3.22 4.82
C LEU A 72 5.98 -3.88 5.64
N ARG A 73 7.16 -3.27 5.69
CA ARG A 73 8.31 -3.82 6.40
C ARG A 73 9.13 -2.74 7.08
N VAL A 74 9.45 -2.94 8.35
CA VAL A 74 10.50 -2.20 9.05
C VAL A 74 11.82 -2.98 8.91
N PRO A 75 12.93 -2.36 8.46
CA PRO A 75 14.23 -3.03 8.39
C PRO A 75 14.65 -3.64 9.74
N GLY A 76 15.01 -4.93 9.74
CA GLY A 76 15.46 -5.64 10.95
C GLY A 76 14.36 -5.92 11.99
N SER A 77 13.11 -5.57 11.73
CA SER A 77 11.99 -5.71 12.67
C SER A 77 10.81 -6.45 12.00
N ARG A 78 9.59 -5.91 12.12
CA ARG A 78 8.33 -6.52 11.75
C ARG A 78 8.00 -6.33 10.26
N GLN A 79 7.22 -7.28 9.73
CA GLN A 79 6.55 -7.12 8.44
C GLN A 79 5.06 -7.46 8.55
N ARG A 80 4.23 -6.82 7.71
CA ARG A 80 2.81 -7.13 7.53
C ARG A 80 2.49 -7.26 6.05
N ALA A 81 1.75 -8.29 5.69
CA ALA A 81 1.30 -8.53 4.33
C ALA A 81 -0.21 -8.35 4.25
N TYR A 82 -0.65 -7.57 3.26
CA TYR A 82 -2.04 -7.27 2.99
C TYR A 82 -2.39 -7.76 1.59
N PRO A 83 -3.33 -8.70 1.44
CA PRO A 83 -3.79 -9.07 0.11
C PRO A 83 -4.49 -7.88 -0.55
N MET A 84 -4.26 -7.69 -1.85
CA MET A 84 -4.95 -6.67 -2.66
C MET A 84 -6.40 -7.08 -2.92
N HIS A 85 -6.64 -8.36 -3.11
CA HIS A 85 -7.97 -8.96 -3.18
C HIS A 85 -8.21 -9.78 -1.93
N VAL A 86 -9.18 -9.38 -1.12
CA VAL A 86 -9.70 -10.27 -0.09
C VAL A 86 -10.74 -11.15 -0.79
N PRO A 87 -10.54 -12.48 -0.90
CA PRO A 87 -11.61 -13.33 -1.39
C PRO A 87 -12.81 -13.16 -0.45
N PHE A 88 -13.93 -12.70 -0.99
CA PHE A 88 -15.20 -12.77 -0.30
C PHE A 88 -15.56 -14.26 -0.19
N HIS A 89 -15.47 -14.83 1.00
CA HIS A 89 -16.11 -16.10 1.29
C HIS A 89 -17.58 -15.80 1.64
N THR A 90 -18.47 -15.89 0.65
CA THR A 90 -19.92 -15.71 0.83
C THR A 90 -20.60 -16.99 1.36
N ASP A 91 -19.85 -17.99 1.82
CA ASP A 91 -20.38 -19.34 2.11
C ASP A 91 -20.69 -19.62 3.60
N GLN A 92 -21.04 -18.62 4.41
CA GLN A 92 -21.43 -18.84 5.82
C GLN A 92 -22.73 -18.15 6.27
N LEU A 93 -23.62 -17.80 5.34
CA LEU A 93 -24.99 -17.38 5.66
C LEU A 93 -25.98 -18.28 4.89
N ALA A 94 -26.11 -19.51 5.33
CA ALA A 94 -27.20 -20.43 4.99
C ALA A 94 -27.67 -21.15 6.25
#